data_AF-A0A2V8J4D7-F1
#
_entry.id   AF-A0A2V8J4D7-F1
#
_cell.length_a   1.000
_cell.length_b   1.000
_cell.length_c   1.000
_cell.angle_alpha   90.00
_cell.angle_beta   90.00
_cell.angle_gamma   90.00
#
_symmetry.space_group_name_H-M   'P 1'
#
loop_
_entity.id
_entity.type
_entity.pdbx_description
1 polymer ?
#
loop_
_entity_poly.entity_id
_entity_poly.type
_entity_poly.pdbx_seq_one_letter_code
_entity_poly.pdbx_strand_id
1 'polypeptide(L)'
;MSETDRGALKHLRYVLALDDSDADHAENEVLRDLFRARLKRELDDGFLSDAEKAHLEAVAKSFGLADAMRQEIYKEEVIAVLQQAFNEAVADHRLTDEEERRLMRMGENLGMTITHDAETQTKVARFRLLAEIEAGRLPTITTPLLLQRGEVCHAELPCRLHEKRTVTNVIRYSGPTGRVRIMKGLSWRYGAISVNRVTSEELRQIDSGTLYITNKRLLFNGAAKNQNVPFKKIVQFTAYKDGLEIEKVSGRDQYFIGSGDIELIGAILESALRLSREL
;
A
#
# COMPACT_ATOMS: atom_id res chain seq x y z
N MET A 1 23.27 -27.52 -28.01
CA MET A 1 24.72 -27.55 -28.35
C MET A 1 24.93 -28.28 -29.66
N SER A 2 25.86 -27.82 -30.49
CA SER A 2 26.26 -28.56 -31.70
C SER A 2 27.10 -29.80 -31.34
N GLU A 3 27.16 -30.82 -32.21
CA GLU A 3 28.01 -32.01 -31.97
C GLU A 3 29.49 -31.63 -31.78
N THR A 4 29.93 -30.57 -32.44
CA THR A 4 31.25 -29.96 -32.31
C THR A 4 31.52 -29.40 -30.91
N ASP A 5 30.52 -28.79 -30.26
CA ASP A 5 30.69 -28.22 -28.91
C ASP A 5 30.80 -29.33 -27.86
N ARG A 6 30.04 -30.43 -28.01
CA ARG A 6 30.17 -31.62 -27.14
C ARG A 6 31.53 -32.30 -27.29
N GLY A 7 32.09 -32.30 -28.50
CA GLY A 7 33.44 -32.79 -28.78
C GLY A 7 34.52 -31.92 -28.12
N ALA A 8 34.40 -30.60 -28.20
CA ALA A 8 35.32 -29.65 -27.58
C ALA A 8 35.31 -29.72 -26.04
N LEU A 9 34.13 -29.85 -25.42
CA LEU A 9 34.00 -30.03 -23.97
C LEU A 9 34.62 -31.33 -23.47
N LYS A 10 34.45 -32.45 -24.20
CA LYS A 10 35.16 -33.70 -23.87
C LYS A 10 36.67 -33.56 -23.97
N HIS A 11 37.16 -32.82 -24.97
CA HIS A 11 38.58 -32.58 -25.14
C HIS A 11 39.15 -31.70 -24.02
N LEU A 12 38.42 -30.66 -23.60
CA LEU A 12 38.78 -29.80 -22.47
C LEU A 12 38.78 -30.56 -21.13
N ARG A 13 37.79 -31.43 -20.89
CA ARG A 13 37.75 -32.32 -19.71
C ARG A 13 39.00 -33.20 -19.63
N TYR A 14 39.39 -33.78 -20.76
CA TYR A 14 40.59 -34.62 -20.87
C TYR A 14 41.89 -33.82 -20.64
N VAL A 15 41.99 -32.61 -21.19
CA VAL A 15 43.19 -31.76 -21.08
C VAL A 15 43.36 -31.16 -19.68
N LEU A 16 42.25 -30.83 -19.00
CA LEU A 16 42.28 -30.24 -17.66
C LEU A 16 42.34 -31.28 -16.53
N ALA A 17 42.33 -32.58 -16.86
CA ALA A 17 42.37 -33.68 -15.90
C ALA A 17 41.31 -33.54 -14.77
N LEU A 18 40.15 -32.99 -15.12
CA LEU A 18 39.01 -32.89 -14.20
C LEU A 18 38.40 -34.29 -14.08
N ASP A 19 38.11 -34.71 -12.84
CA ASP A 19 37.29 -35.90 -12.66
C ASP A 19 35.88 -35.64 -13.20
N ASP A 20 35.15 -36.71 -13.52
CA ASP A 20 33.83 -36.58 -14.13
C ASP A 20 32.84 -35.84 -13.20
N SER A 21 33.08 -35.82 -11.90
CA SER A 21 32.28 -35.13 -10.89
C SER A 21 32.48 -33.62 -10.91
N ASP A 22 33.74 -33.15 -10.90
CA ASP A 22 34.12 -31.74 -10.90
C ASP A 22 33.76 -31.07 -12.23
N ALA A 23 33.95 -31.79 -13.34
CA ALA A 23 33.52 -31.33 -14.66
C ALA A 23 32.00 -31.19 -14.75
N ASP A 24 31.25 -32.19 -14.27
CA ASP A 24 29.79 -32.13 -14.25
C ASP A 24 29.28 -31.05 -13.27
N HIS A 25 29.99 -30.77 -12.17
CA HIS A 25 29.62 -29.72 -11.22
C HIS A 25 29.82 -28.32 -11.82
N ALA A 26 30.98 -28.07 -12.44
CA ALA A 26 31.26 -26.79 -13.10
C ALA A 26 30.35 -26.55 -14.32
N GLU A 27 30.07 -27.59 -15.11
CA GLU A 27 29.16 -27.51 -16.24
C GLU A 27 27.72 -27.23 -15.75
N ASN A 28 27.27 -27.88 -14.68
CA ASN A 28 25.96 -27.60 -14.07
C ASN A 28 25.86 -26.18 -13.49
N GLU A 29 26.88 -25.63 -12.83
CA GLU A 29 26.83 -24.25 -12.33
C GLU A 29 26.71 -23.22 -13.46
N VAL A 30 27.53 -23.35 -14.52
CA VAL A 30 27.48 -22.42 -15.65
C VAL A 30 26.14 -22.54 -16.41
N LEU A 31 25.60 -23.75 -16.54
CA LEU A 31 24.29 -23.98 -17.15
C LEU A 31 23.14 -23.42 -16.30
N ARG A 32 23.24 -23.48 -14.97
CA ARG A 32 22.30 -22.83 -14.05
C ARG A 32 22.30 -21.32 -14.24
N ASP A 33 23.47 -20.70 -14.28
CA ASP A 33 23.60 -19.25 -14.46
C ASP A 33 23.11 -18.77 -15.83
N LEU A 34 23.40 -19.52 -16.89
CA LEU A 34 22.89 -19.24 -18.24
C LEU A 34 21.37 -19.36 -18.32
N PHE A 35 20.81 -20.41 -17.72
CA PHE A 35 19.36 -20.60 -17.69
C PHE A 35 18.68 -19.50 -16.87
N ARG A 36 19.25 -19.14 -15.71
CA ARG A 36 18.79 -18.02 -14.87
C ARG A 36 18.83 -16.69 -15.61
N ALA A 37 19.94 -16.37 -16.28
CA ALA A 37 20.08 -15.14 -17.04
C ALA A 37 19.11 -15.07 -18.23
N ARG A 38 18.79 -16.22 -18.85
CA ARG A 38 17.79 -16.28 -19.91
C ARG A 38 16.38 -16.12 -19.36
N LEU A 39 16.02 -16.86 -18.31
CA LEU A 39 14.74 -16.73 -17.60
C LEU A 39 14.49 -15.28 -17.20
N LYS A 40 15.48 -14.61 -16.64
CA LYS A 40 15.37 -13.21 -16.23
C LYS A 40 15.01 -12.28 -17.41
N ARG A 41 15.63 -12.49 -18.58
CA ARG A 41 15.31 -11.73 -19.80
C ARG A 41 13.90 -12.00 -20.33
N GLU A 42 13.46 -13.25 -20.29
CA GLU A 42 12.12 -13.64 -20.73
C GLU A 42 11.04 -13.28 -19.69
N LEU A 43 11.44 -12.96 -18.45
CA LEU A 43 10.56 -12.53 -17.36
C LEU A 43 10.56 -11.00 -17.16
N ASP A 44 11.34 -10.25 -17.94
CA ASP A 44 11.43 -8.78 -17.82
C ASP A 44 10.07 -8.09 -18.09
N ASP A 45 9.20 -8.69 -18.91
CA ASP A 45 7.85 -8.19 -19.18
C ASP A 45 6.78 -8.70 -18.20
N GLY A 46 7.16 -9.61 -17.30
CA GLY A 46 6.28 -10.27 -16.35
C GLY A 46 5.28 -11.23 -16.99
N PHE A 47 5.48 -11.67 -18.24
CA PHE A 47 4.53 -12.52 -18.95
C PHE A 47 5.25 -13.58 -19.79
N LEU A 48 5.17 -14.86 -19.38
CA LEU A 48 5.65 -15.96 -20.20
C LEU A 48 4.58 -16.39 -21.22
N SER A 49 4.76 -16.06 -22.48
CA SER A 49 3.93 -16.60 -23.56
C SER A 49 4.15 -18.11 -23.77
N ASP A 50 3.21 -18.78 -24.42
CA ASP A 50 3.34 -20.21 -24.74
C ASP A 50 4.55 -20.50 -25.65
N ALA A 51 4.92 -19.54 -26.49
CA ALA A 51 6.11 -19.63 -27.34
C ALA A 51 7.41 -19.55 -26.51
N GLU A 52 7.45 -18.71 -25.49
CA GLU A 52 8.60 -18.56 -24.59
C GLU A 52 8.73 -19.74 -23.64
N LYS A 53 7.61 -20.30 -23.17
CA LYS A 53 7.58 -21.58 -22.42
C LYS A 53 8.15 -22.72 -23.27
N ALA A 54 7.73 -22.84 -24.53
CA ALA A 54 8.25 -23.85 -25.45
C ALA A 54 9.74 -23.64 -25.78
N HIS A 55 10.18 -22.38 -25.92
CA HIS A 55 11.57 -22.03 -26.15
C HIS A 55 12.45 -22.35 -24.92
N LEU A 56 11.98 -22.02 -23.71
CA LEU A 56 12.64 -22.39 -22.45
C LEU A 56 12.75 -23.91 -22.29
N GLU A 57 11.72 -24.67 -22.67
CA GLU A 57 11.80 -26.15 -22.70
C GLU A 57 12.80 -26.67 -23.74
N ALA A 58 12.82 -26.10 -24.94
CA ALA A 58 13.76 -26.49 -26.00
C ALA A 58 15.21 -26.20 -25.60
N VAL A 59 15.45 -25.02 -25.03
CA VAL A 59 16.74 -24.60 -24.49
C VAL A 59 17.17 -25.53 -23.36
N ALA A 60 16.29 -25.83 -22.41
CA ALA A 60 16.62 -26.70 -21.30
C ALA A 60 16.83 -28.17 -21.71
N LYS A 61 16.13 -28.67 -22.74
CA LYS A 61 16.44 -29.97 -23.38
C LYS A 61 17.79 -29.95 -24.08
N SER A 62 18.14 -28.85 -24.74
CA SER A 62 19.43 -28.73 -25.45
C SER A 62 20.64 -28.70 -24.52
N PHE A 63 20.43 -28.34 -23.26
CA PHE A 63 21.43 -28.29 -22.19
C PHE A 63 21.45 -29.56 -21.31
N GLY A 64 20.49 -30.49 -21.46
CA GLY A 64 20.48 -31.74 -20.70
C GLY A 64 20.22 -31.59 -19.20
N LEU A 65 19.66 -30.45 -18.76
CA LEU A 65 19.34 -30.18 -17.36
C LEU A 65 18.26 -31.13 -16.84
N ALA A 66 18.52 -31.75 -15.69
CA ALA A 66 17.54 -32.57 -14.97
C ALA A 66 16.29 -31.75 -14.64
N ASP A 67 15.10 -32.31 -14.87
CA ASP A 67 13.82 -31.60 -14.72
C ASP A 67 13.60 -31.04 -13.30
N ALA A 68 14.15 -31.70 -12.26
CA ALA A 68 14.07 -31.23 -10.88
C ALA A 68 14.77 -29.87 -10.68
N MET A 69 15.98 -29.74 -11.23
CA MET A 69 16.79 -28.52 -11.09
C MET A 69 16.22 -27.36 -11.91
N ARG A 70 15.60 -27.68 -13.06
CA ARG A 70 14.85 -26.71 -13.87
C ARG A 70 13.65 -26.15 -13.11
N GLN A 71 12.89 -27.01 -12.46
CA GLN A 71 11.74 -26.58 -11.67
C GLN A 71 12.17 -25.70 -10.51
N GLU A 72 13.23 -26.04 -9.77
CA GLU A 72 13.75 -25.21 -8.67
C GLU A 72 14.11 -23.79 -9.13
N ILE A 73 14.93 -23.66 -10.17
CA ILE A 73 15.35 -22.35 -10.71
C ILE A 73 14.14 -21.57 -11.22
N TYR A 74 13.20 -22.27 -11.87
CA TYR A 74 11.96 -21.64 -12.31
C TYR A 74 11.15 -21.09 -11.13
N LYS A 75 10.99 -21.85 -10.04
CA LYS A 75 10.26 -21.36 -8.86
C LYS A 75 10.95 -20.15 -8.25
N GLU A 76 12.27 -20.21 -8.07
CA GLU A 76 13.05 -19.11 -7.47
C GLU A 76 12.93 -17.80 -8.26
N GLU A 77 13.14 -17.84 -9.58
CA GLU A 77 13.07 -16.65 -10.41
C GLU A 77 11.64 -16.12 -10.54
N VAL A 78 10.66 -17.01 -10.71
CA VAL A 78 9.25 -16.60 -10.78
C VAL A 78 8.79 -15.95 -9.48
N ILE A 79 9.20 -16.48 -8.32
CA ILE A 79 8.91 -15.87 -7.03
C ILE A 79 9.55 -14.49 -6.94
N ALA A 80 10.82 -14.34 -7.35
CA ALA A 80 11.52 -13.06 -7.31
C ALA A 80 10.83 -12.00 -8.19
N VAL A 81 10.42 -12.37 -9.42
CA VAL A 81 9.75 -11.47 -10.36
C VAL A 81 8.34 -11.12 -9.89
N LEU A 82 7.59 -12.10 -9.35
CA LEU A 82 6.28 -11.84 -8.73
C LEU A 82 6.39 -10.93 -7.50
N GLN A 83 7.41 -11.12 -6.66
CA GLN A 83 7.68 -10.25 -5.52
C GLN A 83 8.05 -8.83 -5.97
N GLN A 84 8.85 -8.69 -7.03
CA GLN A 84 9.17 -7.38 -7.59
C GLN A 84 7.92 -6.69 -8.15
N ALA A 85 7.13 -7.38 -8.98
CA ALA A 85 5.89 -6.84 -9.53
C ALA A 85 4.88 -6.47 -8.43
N PHE A 86 4.84 -7.26 -7.35
CA PHE A 86 4.05 -6.94 -6.17
C PHE A 86 4.56 -5.68 -5.46
N ASN A 87 5.87 -5.56 -5.23
CA ASN A 87 6.47 -4.39 -4.60
C ASN A 87 6.26 -3.11 -5.43
N GLU A 88 6.30 -3.21 -6.75
CA GLU A 88 5.99 -2.11 -7.68
C GLU A 88 4.50 -1.73 -7.62
N ALA A 89 3.61 -2.72 -7.64
CA ALA A 89 2.16 -2.49 -7.54
C ALA A 89 1.76 -1.87 -6.20
N VAL A 90 2.53 -2.14 -5.14
CA VAL A 90 2.27 -1.64 -3.77
C VAL A 90 3.10 -0.39 -3.46
N ALA A 91 3.94 0.09 -4.38
CA ALA A 91 4.88 1.19 -4.14
C ALA A 91 4.18 2.51 -3.77
N ASP A 92 2.96 2.72 -4.28
CA ASP A 92 2.15 3.88 -3.97
C ASP A 92 1.25 3.66 -2.74
N HIS A 93 1.36 2.53 -2.05
CA HIS A 93 0.49 2.09 -0.96
C HIS A 93 -0.99 1.93 -1.36
N ARG A 94 -1.28 1.70 -2.64
CA ARG A 94 -2.60 1.30 -3.13
C ARG A 94 -2.49 -0.09 -3.76
N LEU A 95 -3.62 -0.77 -3.83
CA LEU A 95 -3.76 -1.97 -4.66
C LEU A 95 -5.09 -1.87 -5.36
N THR A 96 -5.05 -1.38 -6.60
CA THR A 96 -6.25 -1.18 -7.41
C THR A 96 -6.76 -2.51 -7.98
N ASP A 97 -8.04 -2.53 -8.37
CA ASP A 97 -8.65 -3.70 -9.02
C ASP A 97 -7.91 -4.11 -10.32
N GLU A 98 -7.25 -3.17 -10.98
CA GLU A 98 -6.47 -3.42 -12.21
C GLU A 98 -5.11 -4.07 -11.89
N GLU A 99 -4.43 -3.60 -10.85
CA GLU A 99 -3.16 -4.18 -10.38
C GLU A 99 -3.37 -5.57 -9.79
N GLU A 100 -4.43 -5.77 -9.01
CA GLU A 100 -4.80 -7.10 -8.52
C GLU A 100 -5.08 -8.06 -9.69
N ARG A 101 -5.83 -7.63 -10.71
CA ARG A 101 -6.06 -8.42 -11.94
C ARG A 101 -4.77 -8.67 -12.73
N ARG A 102 -3.82 -7.74 -12.73
CA ARG A 102 -2.51 -7.92 -13.37
C ARG A 102 -1.70 -8.98 -12.63
N LEU A 103 -1.62 -8.89 -11.30
CA LEU A 103 -0.91 -9.85 -10.45
C LEU A 103 -1.54 -11.25 -10.51
N MET A 104 -2.88 -11.35 -10.54
CA MET A 104 -3.57 -12.63 -10.72
C MET A 104 -3.27 -13.27 -12.07
N ARG A 105 -3.37 -12.51 -13.17
CA ARG A 105 -3.04 -13.02 -14.52
C ARG A 105 -1.59 -13.47 -14.61
N MET A 106 -0.69 -12.72 -13.96
CA MET A 106 0.72 -13.06 -13.87
C MET A 106 0.93 -14.36 -13.08
N GLY A 107 0.29 -14.51 -11.92
CA GLY A 107 0.35 -15.74 -11.11
C GLY A 107 -0.22 -16.97 -11.82
N GLU A 108 -1.38 -16.83 -12.49
CA GLU A 108 -2.00 -17.89 -13.30
C GLU A 108 -1.08 -18.30 -14.46
N ASN A 109 -0.53 -17.33 -15.19
CA ASN A 109 0.34 -17.60 -16.31
C ASN A 109 1.65 -18.30 -15.89
N LEU A 110 2.17 -17.94 -14.72
CA LEU A 110 3.40 -18.50 -14.17
C LEU A 110 3.18 -19.77 -13.34
N GLY A 111 1.91 -20.20 -13.17
CA GLY A 111 1.55 -21.40 -12.43
C GLY A 111 1.89 -21.37 -10.94
N MET A 112 2.04 -20.17 -10.36
CA MET A 112 2.46 -19.97 -8.98
C MET A 112 1.41 -19.16 -8.22
N THR A 113 0.95 -19.69 -7.10
CA THR A 113 0.16 -18.94 -6.13
C THR A 113 1.11 -18.36 -5.09
N ILE A 114 1.19 -17.03 -4.99
CA ILE A 114 2.01 -16.40 -3.97
C ILE A 114 1.36 -16.67 -2.61
N THR A 115 1.98 -17.53 -1.82
CA THR A 115 1.63 -17.67 -0.41
C THR A 115 2.28 -16.51 0.35
N HIS A 116 1.47 -15.51 0.69
CA HIS A 116 1.91 -14.41 1.54
C HIS A 116 1.84 -14.81 3.00
N ASP A 117 2.82 -14.36 3.78
CA ASP A 117 2.78 -14.38 5.24
C ASP A 117 1.63 -13.51 5.79
N ALA A 118 1.23 -13.75 7.03
CA ALA A 118 0.10 -13.06 7.66
C ALA A 118 0.30 -11.53 7.74
N GLU A 119 1.54 -11.06 7.86
CA GLU A 119 1.84 -9.62 7.92
C GLU A 119 1.65 -8.97 6.54
N THR A 120 2.14 -9.61 5.48
CA THR A 120 1.91 -9.15 4.10
C THR A 120 0.43 -9.17 3.73
N GLN A 121 -0.33 -10.19 4.13
CA GLN A 121 -1.78 -10.24 3.91
C GLN A 121 -2.50 -9.05 4.55
N THR A 122 -2.07 -8.64 5.75
CA THR A 122 -2.63 -7.48 6.45
C THR A 122 -2.33 -6.18 5.70
N LYS A 123 -1.10 -6.02 5.18
CA LYS A 123 -0.70 -4.86 4.37
C LYS A 123 -1.49 -4.81 3.05
N VAL A 124 -1.63 -5.94 2.37
CA VAL A 124 -2.44 -6.06 1.14
C VAL A 124 -3.89 -5.67 1.39
N ALA A 125 -4.50 -6.19 2.46
CA ALA A 125 -5.87 -5.86 2.81
C ALA A 125 -6.03 -4.35 3.06
N ARG A 126 -5.06 -3.71 3.71
CA ARG A 126 -5.03 -2.26 3.91
C ARG A 126 -4.98 -1.51 2.58
N PHE A 127 -4.09 -1.88 1.67
CA PHE A 127 -3.92 -1.19 0.39
C PHE A 127 -5.14 -1.35 -0.52
N ARG A 128 -5.77 -2.53 -0.51
CA ARG A 128 -7.05 -2.76 -1.19
C ARG A 128 -8.14 -1.86 -0.62
N LEU A 129 -8.27 -1.78 0.71
CA LEU A 129 -9.26 -0.92 1.36
C LEU A 129 -9.07 0.56 0.97
N LEU A 130 -7.84 1.06 0.96
CA LEU A 130 -7.55 2.44 0.54
C LEU A 130 -7.93 2.68 -0.92
N ALA A 131 -7.63 1.75 -1.82
CA ALA A 131 -8.01 1.84 -3.23
C ALA A 131 -9.53 1.82 -3.42
N GLU A 132 -10.26 0.98 -2.68
CA GLU A 132 -11.74 0.96 -2.69
C GLU A 132 -12.33 2.30 -2.25
N ILE A 133 -11.79 2.89 -1.19
CA ILE A 133 -12.21 4.21 -0.68
C ILE A 133 -11.96 5.30 -1.73
N GLU A 134 -10.79 5.30 -2.37
CA GLU A 134 -10.46 6.25 -3.45
C GLU A 134 -11.37 6.06 -4.67
N ALA A 135 -11.84 4.84 -4.95
CA ALA A 135 -12.84 4.53 -5.97
C ALA A 135 -14.28 4.89 -5.56
N GLY A 136 -14.50 5.39 -4.33
CA GLY A 136 -15.82 5.78 -3.82
C GLY A 136 -16.60 4.65 -3.13
N ARG A 137 -16.00 3.47 -2.97
CA ARG A 137 -16.59 2.34 -2.23
C ARG A 137 -16.16 2.44 -0.77
N LEU A 138 -16.94 3.21 -0.01
CA LEU A 138 -16.67 3.41 1.42
C LEU A 138 -17.10 2.18 2.25
N PRO A 139 -16.29 1.75 3.23
CA PRO A 139 -16.69 0.69 4.15
C PRO A 139 -17.91 1.13 4.96
N THR A 140 -18.73 0.19 5.41
CA THR A 140 -19.88 0.47 6.27
C THR A 140 -19.68 -0.18 7.63
N ILE A 141 -19.75 0.61 8.69
CA ILE A 141 -19.63 0.13 10.07
C ILE A 141 -20.95 0.30 10.83
N THR A 142 -21.21 -0.62 11.75
CA THR A 142 -22.36 -0.51 12.65
C THR A 142 -22.00 0.44 13.77
N THR A 143 -22.88 1.41 14.06
CA THR A 143 -22.70 2.39 15.14
C THR A 143 -23.86 2.31 16.13
N PRO A 144 -23.61 2.54 17.43
CA PRO A 144 -24.68 2.64 18.42
C PRO A 144 -25.54 3.91 18.27
N LEU A 145 -25.15 4.84 17.38
CA LEU A 145 -25.87 6.10 17.16
C LEU A 145 -27.11 5.91 16.28
N LEU A 146 -28.19 6.63 16.62
CA LEU A 146 -29.38 6.71 15.77
C LEU A 146 -29.11 7.61 14.56
N LEU A 147 -28.95 6.98 13.39
CA LEU A 147 -28.68 7.66 12.12
C LEU A 147 -29.99 8.12 11.43
N GLN A 148 -29.89 9.16 10.62
CA GLN A 148 -31.02 9.61 9.79
C GLN A 148 -31.36 8.59 8.69
N ARG A 149 -32.55 8.70 8.09
CA ARG A 149 -32.94 7.86 6.95
C ARG A 149 -31.91 7.96 5.81
N GLY A 150 -31.37 6.82 5.38
CA GLY A 150 -30.33 6.74 4.35
C GLY A 150 -28.97 7.32 4.76
N GLU A 151 -28.75 7.57 6.06
CA GLU A 151 -27.43 7.89 6.60
C GLU A 151 -26.70 6.61 7.02
N VAL A 152 -25.46 6.47 6.59
CA VAL A 152 -24.61 5.30 6.81
C VAL A 152 -23.29 5.74 7.43
N CYS A 153 -22.80 5.02 8.44
CA CYS A 153 -21.52 5.29 9.07
C CYS A 153 -20.40 4.51 8.38
N HIS A 154 -19.30 5.20 8.09
CA HIS A 154 -18.16 4.66 7.36
C HIS A 154 -16.93 4.46 8.23
N ALA A 155 -16.76 5.27 9.28
CA ALA A 155 -15.63 5.17 10.18
C ALA A 155 -15.94 5.74 11.56
N GLU A 156 -15.18 5.27 12.55
CA GLU A 156 -15.15 5.80 13.90
C GLU A 156 -13.70 6.05 14.36
N LEU A 157 -13.51 7.09 15.17
CA LEU A 157 -12.22 7.48 15.71
C LEU A 157 -12.39 7.91 17.18
N PRO A 158 -11.93 7.10 18.15
CA PRO A 158 -11.80 7.52 19.54
C PRO A 158 -10.84 8.72 19.63
N CYS A 159 -11.33 9.85 20.14
CA CYS A 159 -10.60 11.11 20.10
C CYS A 159 -10.99 12.08 21.21
N ARG A 160 -10.16 13.12 21.34
CA ARG A 160 -10.36 14.27 22.21
C ARG A 160 -10.61 15.48 21.34
N LEU A 161 -11.75 16.11 21.54
CA LEU A 161 -12.10 17.33 20.84
C LEU A 161 -11.40 18.52 21.50
N HIS A 162 -10.65 19.28 20.71
CA HIS A 162 -10.02 20.53 21.10
C HIS A 162 -10.54 21.68 20.23
N GLU A 163 -10.55 22.88 20.81
CA GLU A 163 -10.81 24.13 20.11
C GLU A 163 -9.73 25.14 20.51
N LYS A 164 -9.34 26.02 19.59
CA LYS A 164 -8.48 27.15 19.92
C LYS A 164 -9.25 28.11 20.83
N ARG A 165 -8.64 28.49 21.96
CA ARG A 165 -9.11 29.56 22.83
C ARG A 165 -8.02 30.60 23.01
N THR A 166 -8.38 31.87 22.86
CA THR A 166 -7.46 32.97 23.11
C THR A 166 -7.07 33.00 24.58
N VAL A 167 -5.77 32.96 24.84
CA VAL A 167 -5.21 33.12 26.19
C VAL A 167 -4.07 34.13 26.10
N THR A 168 -4.13 35.17 26.93
CA THR A 168 -3.12 36.23 26.96
C THR A 168 -1.87 35.70 27.63
N ASN A 169 -0.91 35.23 26.84
CA ASN A 169 0.47 35.01 27.29
C ASN A 169 1.45 35.47 26.21
N VAL A 170 2.33 36.40 26.59
CA VAL A 170 3.49 36.82 25.80
C VAL A 170 4.56 35.76 25.96
N ILE A 171 5.06 35.17 24.86
CA ILE A 171 6.44 34.69 24.65
C ILE A 171 6.57 34.16 23.19
N ARG A 172 7.70 34.48 22.55
CA ARG A 172 8.13 34.11 21.19
C ARG A 172 8.77 32.70 21.14
N TYR A 173 8.58 31.91 20.09
CA TYR A 173 9.62 31.49 19.11
C TYR A 173 9.07 30.56 17.99
N SER A 174 9.90 30.37 16.96
CA SER A 174 9.69 29.86 15.61
C SER A 174 10.18 28.42 15.41
N GLY A 175 9.56 27.67 14.49
CA GLY A 175 10.00 26.35 14.00
C GLY A 175 9.49 26.07 12.58
N PRO A 176 10.19 25.27 11.76
CA PRO A 176 9.84 25.05 10.37
C PRO A 176 8.59 24.15 10.24
N THR A 177 7.59 24.58 9.47
CA THR A 177 6.40 23.78 9.13
C THR A 177 6.41 23.48 7.63
N GLY A 178 6.19 22.22 7.26
CA GLY A 178 6.13 21.77 5.87
C GLY A 178 4.78 21.11 5.53
N ARG A 179 4.22 21.45 4.37
CA ARG A 179 2.99 20.84 3.83
C ARG A 179 3.38 19.89 2.70
N VAL A 180 3.06 18.61 2.84
CA VAL A 180 3.27 17.60 1.80
C VAL A 180 1.89 17.16 1.29
N ARG A 181 1.68 17.16 -0.02
CA ARG A 181 0.47 16.58 -0.62
C ARG A 181 0.75 15.10 -0.86
N ILE A 182 -0.06 14.23 -0.29
CA ILE A 182 0.06 12.78 -0.45
C ILE A 182 -0.90 12.29 -1.55
N MET A 183 -2.03 12.98 -1.76
CA MET A 183 -2.98 12.73 -2.84
C MET A 183 -3.66 14.03 -3.30
N LYS A 184 -4.39 14.00 -4.43
CA LYS A 184 -5.07 15.17 -4.99
C LYS A 184 -6.28 15.59 -4.14
N GLY A 185 -6.04 16.35 -3.08
CA GLY A 185 -7.11 16.91 -2.22
C GLY A 185 -6.77 16.86 -0.74
N LEU A 186 -5.98 15.87 -0.32
CA LEU A 186 -5.47 15.73 1.05
C LEU A 186 -4.16 16.51 1.27
N SER A 187 -4.20 17.54 2.12
CA SER A 187 -2.99 18.19 2.62
C SER A 187 -2.52 17.52 3.92
N TRP A 188 -1.36 16.88 3.89
CA TRP A 188 -0.69 16.36 5.07
C TRP A 188 0.32 17.38 5.59
N ARG A 189 0.36 17.62 6.91
CA ARG A 189 1.43 18.41 7.54
C ARG A 189 2.36 17.48 8.31
N TYR A 190 3.67 17.58 8.06
CA TYR A 190 4.66 16.88 8.86
C TYR A 190 4.85 17.66 10.18
N GLY A 191 4.26 17.15 11.26
CA GLY A 191 4.27 17.73 12.60
C GLY A 191 3.10 17.19 13.42
N ALA A 192 3.29 16.93 14.72
CA ALA A 192 2.16 16.60 15.59
C ALA A 192 1.32 17.86 15.84
N ILE A 193 -0.01 17.73 15.92
CA ILE A 193 -0.91 18.81 16.37
C ILE A 193 -0.39 19.37 17.71
N SER A 194 0.17 18.48 18.56
CA SER A 194 0.74 18.82 19.87
C SER A 194 1.98 19.74 19.86
N VAL A 195 2.67 19.95 18.74
CA VAL A 195 3.99 20.64 18.72
C VAL A 195 3.93 22.09 18.22
N ASN A 196 2.82 22.55 17.65
CA ASN A 196 2.72 23.94 17.18
C ASN A 196 2.29 24.90 18.29
N ARG A 197 3.27 25.31 19.11
CA ARG A 197 3.13 26.44 20.04
C ARG A 197 3.29 27.76 19.27
N VAL A 198 2.20 28.23 18.64
CA VAL A 198 2.13 29.57 18.04
C VAL A 198 1.37 30.48 19.00
N THR A 199 2.03 31.55 19.44
CA THR A 199 1.61 32.44 20.51
C THR A 199 0.22 33.07 20.26
N SER A 200 -0.61 33.10 21.31
CA SER A 200 -1.95 33.70 21.53
C SER A 200 -3.21 32.83 21.44
N GLU A 201 -3.16 31.62 20.89
CA GLU A 201 -4.29 30.68 20.92
C GLU A 201 -3.85 29.30 21.44
N GLU A 202 -4.31 28.92 22.62
CA GLU A 202 -4.05 27.57 23.16
C GLU A 202 -5.15 26.60 22.69
N LEU A 203 -4.72 25.44 22.20
CA LEU A 203 -5.58 24.29 21.94
C LEU A 203 -6.07 23.74 23.28
N ARG A 204 -7.33 24.04 23.63
CA ARG A 204 -7.94 23.54 24.87
C ARG A 204 -8.80 22.33 24.57
N GLN A 205 -8.57 21.24 25.31
CA GLN A 205 -9.47 20.10 25.30
C GLN A 205 -10.85 20.53 25.82
N ILE A 206 -11.87 20.30 24.99
CA ILE A 206 -13.27 20.62 25.27
C ILE A 206 -14.03 19.38 25.74
N ASP A 207 -13.74 18.22 25.15
CA ASP A 207 -14.44 16.98 25.43
C ASP A 207 -13.60 15.77 24.99
N SER A 208 -14.01 14.57 25.42
CA SER A 208 -13.47 13.28 24.98
C SER A 208 -14.61 12.38 24.55
N GLY A 209 -14.40 11.62 23.49
CA GLY A 209 -15.47 10.79 22.92
C GLY A 209 -15.05 10.10 21.64
N THR A 210 -16.03 9.81 20.78
CA THR A 210 -15.81 9.12 19.51
C THR A 210 -16.33 9.98 18.37
N LEU A 211 -15.49 10.24 17.38
CA LEU A 211 -15.88 10.87 16.13
C LEU A 211 -16.34 9.79 15.15
N TYR A 212 -17.51 9.99 14.55
CA TYR A 212 -18.06 9.13 13.52
C TYR A 212 -18.14 9.91 12.21
N ILE A 213 -17.74 9.27 11.11
CA ILE A 213 -17.87 9.80 9.75
C ILE A 213 -19.04 9.07 9.10
N THR A 214 -20.01 9.82 8.58
CA THR A 214 -21.13 9.28 7.80
C THR A 214 -21.08 9.77 6.36
N ASN A 215 -22.01 9.34 5.52
CA ASN A 215 -22.21 9.90 4.19
C ASN A 215 -22.83 11.33 4.18
N LYS A 216 -23.15 11.92 5.34
CA LYS A 216 -23.82 13.23 5.43
C LYS A 216 -23.12 14.25 6.32
N ARG A 217 -22.50 13.80 7.41
CA ARG A 217 -21.96 14.68 8.46
C ARG A 217 -20.92 13.98 9.32
N LEU A 218 -20.17 14.78 10.05
CA LEU A 218 -19.38 14.31 11.19
C LEU A 218 -20.24 14.33 12.45
N LEU A 219 -20.22 13.23 13.21
CA LEU A 219 -20.90 13.11 14.49
C LEU A 219 -19.87 12.84 15.58
N PHE A 220 -19.70 13.77 16.50
CA PHE A 220 -18.89 13.55 17.68
C PHE A 220 -19.80 13.20 18.86
N ASN A 221 -19.67 11.97 19.36
CA ASN A 221 -20.33 11.48 20.57
C ASN A 221 -19.40 11.72 21.76
N GLY A 222 -19.56 12.87 22.41
CA GLY A 222 -18.73 13.33 23.51
C GLY A 222 -19.28 12.92 24.87
N ALA A 223 -18.41 12.78 25.87
CA ALA A 223 -18.82 12.49 27.23
C ALA A 223 -19.65 13.63 27.84
N ALA A 224 -19.35 14.89 27.49
CA ALA A 224 -20.11 16.04 27.96
C ALA A 224 -21.19 16.49 26.98
N LYS A 225 -20.88 16.52 25.67
CA LYS A 225 -21.82 16.95 24.63
C LYS A 225 -21.60 16.28 23.29
N ASN A 226 -22.71 16.02 22.61
CA ASN A 226 -22.67 15.58 21.22
C ASN A 226 -22.56 16.77 20.27
N GLN A 227 -21.76 16.62 19.23
CA GLN A 227 -21.61 17.62 18.19
C GLN A 227 -21.88 17.04 16.81
N ASN A 228 -22.48 17.87 15.96
CA ASN A 228 -22.83 17.50 14.60
C ASN A 228 -22.30 18.56 13.65
N VAL A 229 -21.46 18.16 12.71
CA VAL A 229 -20.92 19.00 11.66
C VAL A 229 -21.37 18.47 10.30
N PRO A 230 -22.48 19.00 9.74
CA PRO A 230 -22.89 18.70 8.38
C PRO A 230 -21.79 18.99 7.36
N PHE A 231 -21.63 18.14 6.35
CA PHE A 231 -20.57 18.32 5.33
C PHE A 231 -20.63 19.67 4.60
N LYS A 232 -21.84 20.20 4.37
CA LYS A 232 -22.03 21.56 3.81
C LYS A 232 -21.45 22.70 4.66
N LYS A 233 -21.12 22.45 5.92
CA LYS A 233 -20.49 23.43 6.83
C LYS A 233 -18.97 23.25 6.91
N ILE A 234 -18.39 22.24 6.27
CA ILE A 234 -16.95 21.99 6.25
C ILE A 234 -16.36 22.71 5.05
N VAL A 235 -15.49 23.68 5.32
CA VAL A 235 -14.76 24.41 4.28
C VAL A 235 -13.59 23.57 3.80
N GLN A 236 -12.79 23.09 4.76
CA GLN A 236 -11.60 22.30 4.54
C GLN A 236 -11.37 21.38 5.75
N PHE A 237 -10.64 20.29 5.54
CA PHE A 237 -10.04 19.55 6.65
C PHE A 237 -8.55 19.34 6.40
N THR A 238 -7.80 19.17 7.48
CA THR A 238 -6.36 18.84 7.46
C THR A 238 -6.11 17.62 8.33
N ALA A 239 -5.48 16.60 7.77
CA ALA A 239 -5.03 15.42 8.52
C ALA A 239 -3.60 15.62 9.05
N TYR A 240 -3.42 15.29 10.31
CA TYR A 240 -2.14 15.28 11.02
C TYR A 240 -1.82 13.87 11.50
N LYS A 241 -0.61 13.64 11.99
CA LYS A 241 -0.21 12.33 12.52
C LYS A 241 -1.10 11.85 13.67
N ASP A 242 -1.64 12.78 14.46
CA ASP A 242 -2.36 12.53 15.71
C ASP A 242 -3.82 13.03 15.68
N GLY A 243 -4.34 13.44 14.52
CA GLY A 243 -5.74 13.88 14.46
C GLY A 243 -6.16 14.61 13.20
N LEU A 244 -7.38 15.15 13.26
CA LEU A 244 -8.02 15.89 12.18
C LEU A 244 -8.38 17.31 12.63
N GLU A 245 -8.06 18.29 11.81
CA GLU A 245 -8.58 19.65 11.91
C GLU A 245 -9.72 19.83 10.91
N ILE A 246 -10.87 20.29 11.38
CA ILE A 246 -12.04 20.61 10.57
C ILE A 246 -12.25 22.12 10.63
N GLU A 247 -12.03 22.78 9.50
CA GLU A 247 -12.33 24.20 9.31
C GLU A 247 -13.80 24.36 8.90
N LYS A 248 -14.53 25.19 9.62
CA LYS A 248 -15.98 25.36 9.41
C LYS A 248 -16.31 26.72 8.80
N VAL A 249 -17.41 26.76 8.04
CA VAL A 249 -17.95 28.00 7.47
C VAL A 249 -18.29 29.02 8.56
N SER A 250 -18.70 28.53 9.74
CA SER A 250 -19.07 29.37 10.87
C SER A 250 -18.76 28.67 12.19
N GLY A 251 -18.37 29.44 13.20
CA GLY A 251 -17.97 28.93 14.51
C GLY A 251 -16.48 28.57 14.56
N ARG A 252 -16.02 28.02 15.68
CA ARG A 252 -14.62 27.69 15.89
C ARG A 252 -14.25 26.37 15.21
N ASP A 253 -13.07 26.33 14.62
CA ASP A 253 -12.47 25.11 14.07
C ASP A 253 -12.31 24.04 15.14
N GLN A 254 -12.39 22.78 14.70
CA GLN A 254 -12.43 21.63 15.58
C GLN A 254 -11.25 20.72 15.32
N TYR A 255 -10.57 20.35 16.40
CA TYR A 255 -9.40 19.49 16.35
C TYR A 255 -9.74 18.19 17.06
N PHE A 256 -9.85 17.11 16.31
CA PHE A 256 -10.11 15.77 16.82
C PHE A 256 -8.77 15.04 16.96
N ILE A 257 -8.22 15.03 18.17
CA ILE A 257 -6.90 14.45 18.46
C ILE A 257 -7.11 13.05 19.02
N GLY A 258 -6.58 12.03 18.37
CA GLY A 258 -6.82 10.63 18.73
C GLY A 258 -5.71 9.71 18.25
N SER A 259 -5.65 8.53 18.87
CA SER A 259 -4.82 7.42 18.42
C SER A 259 -5.65 6.55 17.50
N GLY A 260 -5.24 6.43 16.24
CA GLY A 260 -5.93 5.63 15.25
C GLY A 260 -5.26 5.75 13.89
N ASP A 261 -5.84 5.08 12.91
CA ASP A 261 -5.38 5.12 11.53
C ASP A 261 -5.84 6.40 10.83
N ILE A 262 -5.19 7.53 11.15
CA ILE A 262 -5.62 8.85 10.66
C ILE A 262 -5.56 8.95 9.14
N GLU A 263 -4.68 8.19 8.49
CA GLU A 263 -4.63 8.10 7.03
C GLU A 263 -5.91 7.50 6.48
N LEU A 264 -6.34 6.34 6.99
CA LEU A 264 -7.59 5.69 6.58
C LEU A 264 -8.80 6.59 6.88
N ILE A 265 -8.86 7.16 8.08
CA ILE A 265 -9.94 8.08 8.47
C ILE A 265 -9.98 9.31 7.54
N GLY A 266 -8.81 9.86 7.20
CA GLY A 266 -8.67 10.97 6.27
C GLY A 266 -9.16 10.64 4.86
N ALA A 267 -8.77 9.48 4.33
CA ALA A 267 -9.22 8.99 3.02
C ALA A 267 -10.74 8.78 2.98
N ILE A 268 -11.32 8.20 4.05
CA ILE A 268 -12.77 8.01 4.20
C ILE A 268 -13.49 9.37 4.21
N LEU A 269 -12.99 10.33 4.99
CA LEU A 269 -13.58 11.67 5.05
C LEU A 269 -13.52 12.39 3.69
N GLU A 270 -12.39 12.30 2.99
CA GLU A 270 -12.22 12.90 1.68
C GLU A 270 -13.22 12.33 0.66
N SER A 271 -13.30 11.00 0.58
CA SER A 271 -14.18 10.33 -0.36
C SER A 271 -15.65 10.56 -0.01
N ALA A 272 -16.02 10.56 1.28
CA ALA A 272 -17.38 10.91 1.72
C ALA A 272 -17.75 12.37 1.40
N LEU A 273 -16.82 13.32 1.58
CA LEU A 273 -17.02 14.73 1.22
C LEU A 273 -17.20 14.89 -0.29
N ARG A 274 -16.38 14.21 -1.10
CA ARG A 274 -16.48 14.22 -2.56
C ARG A 274 -17.84 13.72 -3.04
N LEU A 275 -18.24 12.52 -2.60
CA LEU A 275 -19.52 11.91 -2.96
C LEU A 275 -20.71 12.79 -2.51
N SER A 276 -20.61 13.47 -1.36
CA SER A 276 -21.67 14.36 -0.88
C SER A 276 -21.85 15.65 -1.69
N ARG A 277 -20.85 16.05 -2.49
CA ARG A 277 -20.90 17.23 -3.36
C ARG A 277 -21.42 16.90 -4.76
N GLU A 278 -21.41 15.62 -5.13
CA GLU A 278 -21.89 15.11 -6.42
C GLU A 278 -23.40 14.77 -6.40
N LEU A 279 -24.00 14.69 -5.22
CA LEU A 279 -25.43 14.46 -4.95
C LEU A 279 -26.21 15.77 -4.77
#